data_AF-A0A925XI40-F1
#
_entry.id   AF-A0A925XI40-F1
#
_cell.length_a   1.000
_cell.length_b   1.000
_cell.length_c   1.000
_cell.angle_alpha   90.00
_cell.angle_beta   90.00
_cell.angle_gamma   90.00
#
_symmetry.space_group_name_H-M   'P 1'
#
loop_
_entity.id
_entity.type
_entity.pdbx_description
1 polymer ?
#
loop_
_entity_poly.entity_id
_entity_poly.type
_entity_poly.pdbx_seq_one_letter_code
_entity_poly.pdbx_strand_id
1 'polypeptide(L)'
;MTPKSGVASSQTQALNGTVPIAPTNRPAPLVLPAAKETKIKEITLKIPASWTQELPANKLRLAQFKTPTAIGDKHPTELVISSSPASGGDVDLNLKRWVGQFSAGGRQVNVTTGECSQGKYHLCDVTGTYELSSAGGKKELRHGHRSLSVLLAAEKKGIYYLRLIGPEKSVSAVAEAFRASFGADASQEQEYKLP
;
A
#
# COMPACT_ATOMS: atom_id res chain seq x y z
N MET A 1 -34.80 -70.53 14.26
CA MET A 1 -34.87 -69.52 13.18
C MET A 1 -33.48 -69.40 12.56
N THR A 2 -33.40 -69.69 11.27
CA THR A 2 -32.33 -69.43 10.28
C THR A 2 -31.75 -67.99 10.35
N PRO A 3 -30.63 -67.66 9.66
CA PRO A 3 -29.53 -68.48 9.13
C PRO A 3 -28.09 -67.87 9.23
N LYS A 4 -27.06 -68.66 8.85
CA LYS A 4 -25.94 -68.42 7.90
C LYS A 4 -25.07 -67.14 8.01
N SER A 5 -23.83 -67.04 7.55
CA SER A 5 -22.74 -67.88 7.03
C SER A 5 -21.69 -66.88 6.50
N GLY A 6 -20.42 -67.29 6.38
CA GLY A 6 -19.43 -66.66 5.49
C GLY A 6 -18.47 -65.73 6.23
N VAL A 7 -17.29 -66.19 6.66
CA VAL A 7 -16.07 -66.47 5.85
C VAL A 7 -15.65 -65.25 5.03
N ALA A 8 -14.52 -64.64 5.40
CA ALA A 8 -13.46 -64.33 4.45
C ALA A 8 -12.16 -63.99 5.18
N SER A 9 -11.16 -64.80 4.89
CA SER A 9 -9.74 -64.61 5.10
C SER A 9 -9.26 -63.23 4.65
N SER A 10 -8.20 -62.72 5.26
CA SER A 10 -7.32 -61.77 4.60
C SER A 10 -5.87 -62.07 4.96
N GLN A 11 -5.15 -62.47 3.92
CA GLN A 11 -3.71 -62.62 3.88
C GLN A 11 -3.04 -61.25 4.00
N THR A 12 -1.92 -61.28 4.75
CA THR A 12 -0.66 -60.54 4.61
C THR A 12 -0.60 -59.38 3.61
N GLN A 13 -0.13 -58.20 4.05
CA GLN A 13 0.87 -57.45 3.30
C GLN A 13 1.66 -56.44 4.15
N ALA A 14 2.92 -56.29 3.75
CA ALA A 14 4.03 -55.71 4.47
C ALA A 14 3.94 -54.17 4.62
N LEU A 15 4.56 -53.69 5.71
CA LEU A 15 4.77 -52.29 6.03
C LEU A 15 5.80 -51.66 5.07
N ASN A 16 5.33 -50.94 4.05
CA ASN A 16 6.16 -49.96 3.34
C ASN A 16 6.11 -48.63 4.12
N GLY A 17 7.21 -48.30 4.80
CA GLY A 17 7.37 -47.04 5.50
C GLY A 17 7.51 -45.86 4.53
N THR A 18 6.46 -45.06 4.41
CA THR A 18 6.53 -43.72 3.81
C THR A 18 6.68 -42.72 4.96
N VAL A 19 7.82 -42.02 5.02
CA VAL A 19 8.02 -40.88 5.92
C VAL A 19 7.07 -39.75 5.48
N PRO A 20 6.20 -39.23 6.36
CA PRO A 20 5.35 -38.10 6.00
C PRO A 20 6.21 -36.83 5.93
N ILE A 21 6.31 -36.26 4.73
CA ILE A 21 6.79 -34.89 4.51
C ILE A 21 5.81 -33.93 5.22
N ALA A 22 6.28 -33.27 6.27
CA ALA A 22 5.54 -32.22 6.96
C ALA A 22 5.19 -31.08 5.98
N PRO A 23 3.98 -30.53 6.02
CA PRO A 23 3.64 -29.39 5.17
C PRO A 23 4.50 -28.20 5.59
N THR A 24 5.43 -27.81 4.72
CA THR A 24 6.18 -26.57 4.88
C THR A 24 5.18 -25.42 4.86
N ASN A 25 5.02 -24.75 5.99
CA ASN A 25 4.22 -23.53 6.15
C ASN A 25 4.94 -22.35 5.46
N ARG A 26 5.19 -22.47 4.15
CA ARG A 26 5.70 -21.39 3.32
C ARG A 26 4.51 -20.46 3.06
N PRO A 27 4.56 -19.18 3.45
CA PRO A 27 3.53 -18.25 3.03
C PRO A 27 3.46 -18.29 1.50
N ALA A 28 2.24 -18.48 0.97
CA ALA A 28 2.01 -18.42 -0.47
C ALA A 28 2.56 -17.08 -1.00
N PRO A 29 3.10 -17.03 -2.23
CA PRO A 29 3.43 -15.76 -2.86
C PRO A 29 2.19 -14.87 -2.78
N LEU A 30 2.33 -13.66 -2.25
CA LEU A 30 1.25 -12.67 -2.27
C LEU A 30 0.92 -12.42 -3.74
N VAL A 31 -0.13 -13.06 -4.24
CA VAL A 31 -0.64 -12.80 -5.58
C VAL A 31 -1.20 -11.39 -5.53
N LEU A 32 -0.44 -10.44 -6.06
CA LEU A 32 -0.89 -9.07 -6.18
C LEU A 32 -2.23 -9.06 -6.93
N PRO A 33 -3.23 -8.32 -6.44
CA PRO A 33 -4.54 -8.27 -7.07
C PRO A 33 -4.41 -7.78 -8.52
N ALA A 34 -5.28 -8.27 -9.40
CA ALA A 34 -5.35 -7.80 -10.78
C ALA A 34 -5.39 -6.26 -10.83
N ALA A 35 -4.56 -5.65 -11.67
CA ALA A 35 -4.40 -4.21 -11.76
C ALA A 35 -4.64 -3.71 -13.18
N LYS A 36 -5.16 -2.49 -13.29
CA LYS A 36 -5.42 -1.80 -14.56
C LYS A 36 -4.41 -0.68 -14.75
N GLU A 37 -3.77 -0.65 -15.91
CA GLU A 37 -2.95 0.49 -16.31
C GLU A 37 -3.81 1.74 -16.49
N THR A 38 -3.44 2.81 -15.79
CA THR A 38 -4.14 4.08 -15.76
C THR A 38 -3.14 5.19 -16.02
N LYS A 39 -3.26 5.82 -17.18
CA LYS A 39 -2.43 6.97 -17.56
C LYS A 39 -2.92 8.23 -16.83
N ILE A 40 -2.03 8.89 -16.11
CA ILE A 40 -2.29 10.15 -15.40
C ILE A 40 -1.26 11.16 -15.87
N LYS A 41 -1.66 12.02 -16.83
CA LYS A 41 -0.74 12.88 -17.58
C LYS A 41 0.44 12.08 -18.16
N GLU A 42 1.64 12.28 -17.62
CA GLU A 42 2.90 11.75 -18.14
C GLU A 42 3.37 10.47 -17.42
N ILE A 43 2.66 10.04 -16.38
CA ILE A 43 2.92 8.78 -15.67
C ILE A 43 1.82 7.76 -15.93
N THR A 44 2.14 6.49 -15.79
CA THR A 44 1.20 5.37 -15.83
C THR A 44 1.25 4.62 -14.51
N LEU A 45 0.10 4.44 -13.88
CA LEU A 45 -0.03 3.66 -12.64
C LEU A 45 -0.78 2.36 -12.91
N LYS A 46 -0.35 1.27 -12.26
CA LYS A 46 -1.06 -0.01 -12.20
C LYS A 46 -2.01 0.00 -11.01
N ILE A 47 -3.21 0.54 -11.21
CA ILE A 47 -4.19 0.69 -10.12
C ILE A 47 -4.89 -0.67 -9.90
N PRO A 48 -4.88 -1.22 -8.67
CA PRO A 48 -5.59 -2.47 -8.38
C PRO A 48 -7.09 -2.36 -8.73
N ALA A 49 -7.65 -3.41 -9.31
CA ALA A 49 -9.06 -3.45 -9.72
C ALA A 49 -10.03 -3.35 -8.53
N SER A 50 -9.57 -3.65 -7.33
CA SER A 50 -10.32 -3.47 -6.08
C SER A 50 -10.42 -2.01 -5.63
N TRP A 51 -9.73 -1.07 -6.28
CA TRP A 51 -9.75 0.35 -5.94
C TRP A 51 -10.79 1.06 -6.80
N THR A 52 -11.63 1.86 -6.18
CA THR A 52 -12.70 2.60 -6.85
C THR A 52 -12.20 4.00 -7.18
N GLN A 53 -12.19 4.37 -8.46
CA GLN A 53 -11.90 5.74 -8.88
C GLN A 53 -13.05 6.68 -8.49
N GLU A 54 -12.70 7.86 -7.99
CA GLU A 54 -13.65 8.92 -7.65
C GLU A 54 -13.39 10.17 -8.48
N LEU A 55 -14.40 11.04 -8.56
CA LEU A 55 -14.20 12.38 -9.08
C LEU A 55 -13.24 13.15 -8.15
N PRO A 56 -12.16 13.75 -8.67
CA PRO A 56 -11.25 14.50 -7.83
C PRO A 56 -11.95 15.67 -7.13
N ALA A 57 -11.75 15.78 -5.81
CA ALA A 57 -12.44 16.79 -4.99
C ALA A 57 -12.13 18.26 -5.35
N ASN A 58 -11.06 18.51 -6.12
CA ASN A 58 -10.72 19.83 -6.65
C ASN A 58 -9.79 19.72 -7.87
N LYS A 59 -9.60 20.83 -8.59
CA LYS A 59 -8.81 20.90 -9.83
C LYS A 59 -7.31 20.67 -9.65
N LEU A 60 -6.78 20.70 -8.43
CA LEU A 60 -5.36 20.43 -8.14
C LEU A 60 -5.07 18.92 -8.11
N ARG A 61 -6.10 18.09 -7.94
CA ARG A 61 -6.01 16.63 -7.96
C ARG A 61 -6.19 16.14 -9.40
N LEU A 62 -5.22 15.37 -9.88
CA LEU A 62 -5.26 14.73 -11.19
C LEU A 62 -6.12 13.46 -11.18
N ALA A 63 -6.07 12.72 -10.08
CA ALA A 63 -6.88 11.52 -9.87
C ALA A 63 -7.10 11.29 -8.37
N GLN A 64 -8.15 10.55 -8.05
CA GLN A 64 -8.55 10.19 -6.70
C GLN A 64 -9.14 8.78 -6.71
N PHE A 65 -8.77 7.96 -5.73
CA PHE A 65 -9.27 6.60 -5.58
C PHE A 65 -9.56 6.28 -4.12
N LYS A 66 -10.57 5.45 -3.88
CA LYS A 66 -10.79 4.77 -2.60
C LYS A 66 -10.24 3.35 -2.66
N THR A 67 -9.55 2.94 -1.61
CA THR A 67 -9.11 1.56 -1.45
C THR A 67 -10.14 0.76 -0.65
N PRO A 68 -10.07 -0.59 -0.67
CA PRO A 68 -10.81 -1.40 0.27
C PRO A 68 -10.52 -0.98 1.72
N THR A 69 -11.58 -0.90 2.52
CA THR A 69 -11.48 -0.60 3.96
C THR A 69 -11.30 -1.90 4.73
N ALA A 70 -10.32 -1.96 5.64
CA ALA A 70 -10.12 -3.12 6.50
C ALA A 70 -11.29 -3.28 7.49
N ILE A 71 -11.58 -4.52 7.88
CA ILE A 71 -12.63 -4.83 8.86
C ILE A 71 -12.41 -4.04 10.15
N GLY A 72 -13.43 -3.29 10.56
CA GLY A 72 -13.45 -2.48 11.79
C GLY A 72 -13.09 -1.00 11.58
N ASP A 73 -12.50 -0.63 10.44
CA ASP A 73 -12.18 0.76 10.13
C ASP A 73 -13.42 1.51 9.62
N LYS A 74 -13.58 2.76 10.07
CA LYS A 74 -14.74 3.60 9.74
C LYS A 74 -14.42 4.74 8.77
N HIS A 75 -13.15 5.11 8.64
CA HIS A 75 -12.73 6.14 7.71
C HIS A 75 -12.24 5.52 6.39
N PRO A 76 -12.59 6.10 5.24
CA PRO A 76 -12.07 5.63 3.97
C PRO A 76 -10.56 5.88 3.89
N THR A 77 -9.86 4.98 3.21
CA THR A 77 -8.48 5.24 2.76
C THR A 77 -8.51 5.80 1.36
N GLU A 78 -7.85 6.94 1.16
CA GLU A 78 -7.86 7.70 -0.08
C GLU A 78 -6.47 7.73 -0.70
N LEU A 79 -6.36 7.39 -1.99
CA LEU A 79 -5.21 7.71 -2.83
C LEU A 79 -5.52 8.97 -3.63
N VAL A 80 -4.68 10.00 -3.48
CA VAL A 80 -4.74 11.23 -4.27
C VAL A 80 -3.47 11.39 -5.10
N ILE A 81 -3.64 11.71 -6.38
CA ILE A 81 -2.55 12.00 -7.30
C ILE A 81 -2.59 13.47 -7.67
N SER A 82 -1.48 14.18 -7.50
CA SER A 82 -1.30 15.56 -7.96
C SER A 82 0.08 15.72 -8.62
N SER A 83 0.32 16.86 -9.27
CA SER A 83 1.63 17.14 -9.87
C SER A 83 2.04 18.60 -9.73
N SER A 84 3.33 18.84 -9.80
CA SER A 84 3.94 20.15 -10.01
C SER A 84 4.90 20.11 -11.21
N PRO A 85 5.30 21.27 -11.76
CA PRO A 85 6.42 21.33 -12.70
C PRO A 85 7.70 20.66 -12.14
N ALA A 86 8.64 20.31 -13.01
CA ALA A 86 9.89 19.65 -12.61
C ALA A 86 10.77 20.52 -11.69
N SER A 87 10.66 21.86 -11.81
CA SER A 87 11.25 22.83 -10.89
C SER A 87 10.50 22.98 -9.57
N GLY A 88 9.41 22.25 -9.37
CA GLY A 88 8.34 22.59 -8.46
C GLY A 88 8.43 22.05 -7.03
N GLY A 89 9.57 21.50 -6.57
CA GLY A 89 9.62 21.07 -5.19
C GLY A 89 10.96 20.54 -4.71
N ASP A 90 11.45 21.15 -3.63
CA ASP A 90 12.46 20.58 -2.75
C ASP A 90 11.91 19.31 -2.07
N VAL A 91 12.66 18.21 -2.14
CA VAL A 91 12.26 16.91 -1.59
C VAL A 91 12.08 17.03 -0.07
N ASP A 92 13.04 17.60 0.63
CA ASP A 92 13.03 17.74 2.09
C ASP A 92 11.88 18.61 2.58
N LEU A 93 11.61 19.72 1.89
CA LEU A 93 10.49 20.59 2.23
C LEU A 93 9.14 19.86 2.13
N ASN A 94 8.96 19.03 1.09
CA ASN A 94 7.75 18.23 0.93
C ASN A 94 7.60 17.16 2.01
N LEU A 95 8.68 16.43 2.28
CA LEU A 95 8.73 15.39 3.31
C LEU A 95 8.46 15.99 4.70
N LYS A 96 9.14 17.07 5.07
CA LYS A 96 8.92 17.82 6.33
C LYS A 96 7.48 18.29 6.45
N ARG A 97 6.88 18.79 5.37
CA ARG A 97 5.47 19.20 5.34
C ARG A 97 4.54 18.02 5.61
N TRP A 98 4.74 16.87 4.97
CA TRP A 98 3.87 15.70 5.19
C TRP A 98 4.00 15.13 6.60
N VAL A 99 5.22 15.03 7.11
CA VAL A 99 5.48 14.65 8.51
C VAL A 99 4.80 15.62 9.48
N GLY A 100 4.85 16.92 9.20
CA GLY A 100 4.20 17.98 9.98
C GLY A 100 2.66 17.93 9.97
N GLN A 101 2.04 17.11 9.12
CA GLN A 101 0.58 16.85 9.19
C GLN A 101 0.22 15.82 10.25
N PHE A 102 1.20 15.22 10.92
CA PHE A 102 0.99 14.34 12.06
C PHE A 102 1.50 15.01 13.34
N SER A 103 0.71 14.91 14.41
CA SER A 103 1.09 15.42 15.72
C SER A 103 2.45 14.87 16.15
N ALA A 104 3.29 15.72 16.74
CA ALA A 104 4.64 15.31 17.15
C ALA A 104 4.62 14.22 18.24
N GLY A 105 3.59 14.19 19.08
CA GLY A 105 3.41 13.17 20.11
C GLY A 105 3.03 11.82 19.49
N GLY A 106 3.96 10.86 19.53
CA GLY A 106 3.69 9.47 19.18
C GLY A 106 3.65 9.15 17.68
N ARG A 107 4.05 10.09 16.79
CA ARG A 107 4.22 9.75 15.38
C ARG A 107 5.48 8.92 15.15
N GLN A 108 5.41 7.96 14.24
CA GLN A 108 6.58 7.28 13.71
C GLN A 108 6.79 7.73 12.26
N VAL A 109 8.05 7.92 11.87
CA VAL A 109 8.41 8.39 10.54
C VAL A 109 9.48 7.46 10.00
N ASN A 110 9.25 6.92 8.81
CA ASN A 110 10.23 6.23 8.01
C ASN A 110 10.24 6.87 6.62
N VAL A 111 11.42 7.20 6.10
CA VAL A 111 11.55 7.74 4.74
C VAL A 111 12.55 6.91 3.98
N THR A 112 12.14 6.49 2.79
CA THR A 112 12.99 5.73 1.87
C THR A 112 13.07 6.41 0.51
N THR A 113 14.08 6.04 -0.26
CA THR A 113 14.24 6.44 -1.66
C THR A 113 14.57 5.23 -2.53
N GLY A 114 14.14 5.28 -3.78
CA GLY A 114 14.42 4.26 -4.77
C GLY A 114 14.23 4.80 -6.18
N GLU A 115 14.37 3.92 -7.15
CA GLU A 115 14.13 4.22 -8.57
C GLU A 115 13.16 3.20 -9.16
N CYS A 116 12.29 3.67 -10.04
CA CYS A 116 11.46 2.81 -10.87
C CYS A 116 11.61 3.23 -12.34
N SER A 117 10.95 2.50 -13.25
CA SER A 117 11.00 2.79 -14.69
C SER A 117 10.50 4.19 -15.08
N GLN A 118 9.82 4.89 -14.16
CA GLN A 118 9.27 6.23 -14.39
C GLN A 118 10.12 7.33 -13.75
N GLY A 119 11.16 6.98 -12.99
CA GLY A 119 12.08 7.93 -12.37
C GLY A 119 12.39 7.63 -10.91
N LYS A 120 13.16 8.53 -10.29
CA LYS A 120 13.52 8.47 -8.87
C LYS A 120 12.33 8.84 -8.00
N TYR A 121 12.17 8.15 -6.87
CA TYR A 121 11.14 8.45 -5.90
C TYR A 121 11.65 8.56 -4.46
N HIS A 122 10.90 9.30 -3.65
CA HIS A 122 11.03 9.34 -2.20
C HIS A 122 9.67 8.97 -1.60
N LEU A 123 9.67 8.01 -0.67
CA LEU A 123 8.47 7.54 0.01
C LEU A 123 8.56 7.92 1.49
N CYS A 124 7.59 8.70 1.96
CA CYS A 124 7.39 9.06 3.35
C CYS A 124 6.28 8.21 3.94
N ASP A 125 6.62 7.42 4.94
CA ASP A 125 5.70 6.59 5.72
C ASP A 125 5.58 7.17 7.13
N VAL A 126 4.36 7.60 7.47
CA VAL A 126 4.09 8.22 8.77
C VAL A 126 2.89 7.55 9.40
N THR A 127 3.02 7.07 10.63
CA THR A 127 1.90 6.63 11.48
C THR A 127 1.71 7.60 12.64
N GLY A 128 0.49 7.71 13.16
CA GLY A 128 0.19 8.49 14.36
C GLY A 128 -1.17 9.19 14.31
N THR A 129 -1.23 10.39 14.89
CA THR A 129 -2.42 11.24 14.86
C THR A 129 -2.32 12.21 13.68
N TYR A 130 -3.15 12.00 12.65
CA TYR A 130 -3.22 12.88 11.48
C TYR A 130 -4.08 14.11 11.78
N GLU A 131 -3.54 15.29 11.49
CA GLU A 131 -4.18 16.59 11.71
C GLU A 131 -4.78 17.10 10.40
N LEU A 132 -6.00 16.65 10.09
CA LEU A 132 -6.69 17.10 8.89
C LEU A 132 -7.10 18.56 9.06
N SER A 133 -6.47 19.44 8.29
CA SER A 133 -6.85 20.85 8.24
C SER A 133 -8.12 21.01 7.41
N SER A 134 -9.12 21.68 7.98
CA SER A 134 -10.37 22.04 7.30
C SER A 134 -10.41 23.55 7.00
N ALA A 135 -11.39 23.97 6.18
CA ALA A 135 -11.62 25.38 5.91
C ALA A 135 -11.88 26.14 7.22
N GLY A 136 -11.19 27.28 7.42
CA GLY A 136 -11.28 28.06 8.65
C GLY A 136 -10.27 27.70 9.75
N GLY A 137 -9.27 26.86 9.45
CA GLY A 137 -8.11 26.63 10.34
C GLY A 137 -8.36 25.62 11.47
N LYS A 138 -9.56 25.05 11.57
CA LYS A 138 -9.84 23.95 12.50
C LYS A 138 -9.16 22.67 12.01
N LYS A 139 -8.50 21.97 12.94
CA LYS A 139 -7.88 20.66 12.72
C LYS A 139 -8.78 19.57 13.28
N GLU A 140 -9.16 18.61 12.45
CA GLU A 140 -9.76 17.35 12.87
C GLU A 140 -8.62 16.37 13.19
N LEU A 141 -8.58 15.85 14.42
CA LEU A 141 -7.58 14.87 14.84
C LEU A 141 -8.06 13.46 14.52
N ARG A 142 -7.27 12.74 13.72
CA ARG A 142 -7.54 11.35 13.35
C ARG A 142 -6.46 10.45 13.91
N HIS A 143 -6.76 9.83 15.05
CA HIS A 143 -5.87 8.88 15.71
C HIS A 143 -5.72 7.59 14.89
N GLY A 144 -4.61 6.88 15.07
CA GLY A 144 -4.35 5.59 14.43
C GLY A 144 -4.40 5.65 12.91
N HIS A 145 -3.88 6.74 12.32
CA HIS A 145 -3.79 6.92 10.88
C HIS A 145 -2.37 6.65 10.39
N ARG A 146 -2.28 6.28 9.11
CA ARG A 146 -1.03 6.13 8.37
C ARG A 146 -1.11 6.92 7.07
N SER A 147 0.02 7.47 6.64
CA SER A 147 0.20 8.02 5.31
C SER A 147 1.40 7.37 4.64
N LEU A 148 1.19 6.89 3.40
CA LEU A 148 2.26 6.60 2.46
C LEU A 148 2.23 7.69 1.39
N SER A 149 3.19 8.61 1.42
CA SER A 149 3.28 9.74 0.50
C SER A 149 4.53 9.63 -0.35
N VAL A 150 4.35 9.59 -1.66
CA VAL A 150 5.44 9.44 -2.63
C VAL A 150 5.63 10.73 -3.41
N LEU A 151 6.87 11.17 -3.51
CA LEU A 151 7.33 12.14 -4.49
C LEU A 151 8.03 11.37 -5.60
N LEU A 152 7.44 11.30 -6.79
CA LEU A 152 8.00 10.66 -7.97
C LEU A 152 8.49 11.74 -8.95
N ALA A 153 9.79 11.85 -9.12
CA ALA A 153 10.41 12.74 -10.09
C ALA A 153 10.40 12.05 -11.46
N ALA A 154 9.37 12.32 -12.27
CA ALA A 154 9.21 11.78 -13.61
C ALA A 154 10.10 12.52 -14.62
N GLU A 155 11.40 12.55 -14.35
CA GLU A 155 12.43 13.26 -15.11
C GLU A 155 12.00 14.70 -15.48
N LYS A 156 12.07 15.08 -16.76
CA LYS A 156 11.69 16.39 -17.29
C LYS A 156 10.16 16.59 -17.36
N LYS A 157 9.35 15.59 -17.01
CA LYS A 157 7.89 15.59 -17.17
C LYS A 157 7.13 16.07 -15.92
N GLY A 158 7.86 16.39 -14.86
CA GLY A 158 7.32 16.96 -13.63
C GLY A 158 7.49 16.06 -12.42
N ILE A 159 7.06 16.59 -11.28
CA ILE A 159 7.03 15.85 -10.02
C ILE A 159 5.59 15.43 -9.75
N TYR A 160 5.38 14.15 -9.47
CA TYR A 160 4.08 13.59 -9.14
C TYR A 160 4.05 13.25 -7.66
N TYR A 161 2.95 13.60 -7.00
CA TYR A 161 2.71 13.31 -5.60
C TYR A 161 1.61 12.27 -5.51
N LEU A 162 1.94 11.08 -5.01
CA LEU A 162 1.00 10.00 -4.79
C LEU A 162 0.80 9.87 -3.28
N ARG A 163 -0.36 10.27 -2.77
CA ARG A 163 -0.63 10.31 -1.34
C ARG A 163 -1.74 9.34 -0.98
N LEU A 164 -1.38 8.25 -0.31
CA LEU A 164 -2.31 7.29 0.29
C LEU A 164 -2.46 7.61 1.77
N ILE A 165 -3.67 7.92 2.24
CA ILE A 165 -3.92 8.32 3.64
C ILE A 165 -5.22 7.68 4.13
N GLY A 166 -5.19 7.12 5.34
CA GLY A 166 -6.35 6.54 5.99
C GLY A 166 -6.00 5.91 7.34
N PRO A 167 -6.94 5.13 7.92
CA PRO A 167 -6.65 4.30 9.10
C PRO A 167 -5.44 3.40 8.86
N GLU A 168 -4.60 3.26 9.89
CA GLU A 168 -3.33 2.54 9.80
C GLU A 168 -3.53 1.10 9.30
N LYS A 169 -4.56 0.41 9.79
CA LYS A 169 -4.87 -0.97 9.39
C LYS A 169 -5.23 -1.05 7.90
N SER A 170 -6.13 -0.19 7.43
CA SER A 170 -6.51 -0.12 6.01
C SER A 170 -5.33 0.23 5.09
N VAL A 171 -4.52 1.23 5.44
CA VAL A 171 -3.33 1.61 4.66
C VAL A 171 -2.31 0.48 4.64
N SER A 172 -2.07 -0.16 5.77
CA SER A 172 -1.14 -1.29 5.87
C SER A 172 -1.57 -2.47 5.01
N ALA A 173 -2.87 -2.76 4.96
CA ALA A 173 -3.43 -3.84 4.15
C ALA A 173 -3.23 -3.65 2.64
N VAL A 174 -3.00 -2.42 2.17
CA VAL A 174 -2.84 -2.11 0.74
C VAL A 174 -1.46 -1.52 0.41
N ALA A 175 -0.54 -1.46 1.37
CA ALA A 175 0.76 -0.80 1.23
C ALA A 175 1.64 -1.42 0.12
N GLU A 176 1.62 -2.74 -0.01
CA GLU A 176 2.36 -3.45 -1.06
C GLU A 176 1.76 -3.17 -2.45
N ALA A 177 0.44 -3.27 -2.58
CA ALA A 177 -0.27 -2.94 -3.82
C ALA A 177 -0.06 -1.47 -4.23
N PHE A 178 0.03 -0.57 -3.25
CA PHE A 178 0.37 0.83 -3.49
C PHE A 178 1.78 0.99 -4.06
N ARG A 179 2.81 0.36 -3.48
CA ARG A 179 4.17 0.37 -4.04
C ARG A 179 4.23 -0.21 -5.45
N ALA A 180 3.60 -1.36 -5.66
CA ALA A 180 3.51 -1.99 -6.97
C ALA A 180 2.83 -1.09 -8.01
N SER A 181 1.88 -0.23 -7.61
CA SER A 181 1.12 0.62 -8.53
C SER A 181 1.97 1.63 -9.31
N PHE A 182 3.09 2.09 -8.74
CA PHE A 182 4.02 3.00 -9.43
C PHE A 182 5.34 2.31 -9.79
N GLY A 183 5.44 0.99 -9.56
CA GLY A 183 6.61 0.18 -9.92
C GLY A 183 7.76 0.25 -8.92
N ALA A 184 7.50 0.57 -7.64
CA ALA A 184 8.52 0.47 -6.61
C ALA A 184 8.94 -0.97 -6.34
N ASP A 185 10.22 -1.15 -6.02
CA ASP A 185 10.77 -2.36 -5.45
C ASP A 185 11.28 -2.05 -4.03
N ALA A 186 10.49 -2.47 -3.03
CA ALA A 186 10.81 -2.23 -1.63
C ALA A 186 12.13 -2.89 -1.19
N SER A 187 12.61 -3.92 -1.88
CA SER A 187 13.88 -4.58 -1.56
C SER A 187 15.10 -3.76 -1.96
N GLN A 188 14.93 -2.81 -2.88
CA GLN A 188 15.98 -1.92 -3.38
C GLN A 188 15.89 -0.51 -2.77
N GLU A 189 14.86 -0.26 -1.94
CA GLU A 189 14.70 1.01 -1.23
C GLU A 189 15.83 1.21 -0.21
N GLN A 190 16.38 2.42 -0.19
CA GLN A 190 17.38 2.85 0.78
C GLN A 190 16.78 3.84 1.76
N GLU A 191 17.25 3.83 3.01
CA GLU A 191 16.88 4.84 4.00
C GLU A 191 17.25 6.24 3.46
N TYR A 192 16.31 7.17 3.56
CA TYR A 192 16.53 8.58 3.25
C TYR A 192 16.41 9.40 4.52
N LYS A 193 17.54 9.97 4.96
CA LYS A 193 17.57 10.78 6.17
C LYS A 193 17.17 12.21 5.85
N LEU A 194 16.07 12.65 6.45
CA LEU A 194 15.70 14.05 6.47
C LEU A 194 16.80 14.86 7.19
N PRO A 195 17.32 15.95 6.59
CA PRO A 195 18.30 16.82 7.21
C PRO A 195 17.69 17.71 8.30
#